data_AF-A5JKE3-F1
#
_entry.id   AF-A5JKE3-F1
#
_cell.length_a   1.000
_cell.length_b   1.000
_cell.length_c   1.000
_cell.angle_alpha   90.00
_cell.angle_beta   90.00
_cell.angle_gamma   90.00
#
_symmetry.space_group_name_H-M   'P 1'
#
loop_
_entity.id
_entity.type
_entity.pdbx_description
1 polymer ?
#
loop_
_entity_poly.entity_id
_entity_poly.type
_entity_poly.pdbx_seq_one_letter_code
_entity_poly.pdbx_strand_id
1 'polypeptide(L)' 'GFMDYQVTRCVFNSTDPKDIEYIYSHYYNKIEYARFSSSVGKYVGFTKHGVYNADRWNNDPAELNNRRAQKER' A
#
# COMPACT_ATOMS: atom_id res chain seq x y z
N GLY A 1 10.14 -15.67 -17.15
CA GLY A 1 10.73 -14.60 -16.32
C GLY A 1 9.82 -14.30 -15.16
N PHE A 2 10.37 -13.83 -14.04
CA PHE A 2 9.56 -13.37 -12.91
C PHE A 2 9.16 -11.91 -13.09
N MET A 3 7.97 -11.53 -12.65
CA MET A 3 7.42 -10.18 -12.81
C MET A 3 7.10 -9.59 -11.45
N ASP A 4 7.78 -8.50 -11.09
CA ASP A 4 7.41 -7.61 -9.99
C ASP A 4 6.65 -6.41 -10.55
N TYR A 5 5.51 -6.09 -9.95
CA TYR A 5 4.75 -4.91 -10.33
C TYR A 5 3.96 -4.35 -9.15
N GLN A 6 3.67 -3.05 -9.25
CA GLN A 6 2.94 -2.30 -8.25
C GLN A 6 1.61 -1.84 -8.83
N VAL A 7 0.56 -1.85 -8.02
CA VAL A 7 -0.77 -1.40 -8.41
C VAL A 7 -1.27 -0.39 -7.40
N THR A 8 -1.55 0.81 -7.88
CA THR A 8 -2.26 1.84 -7.13
C THR A 8 -3.74 1.77 -7.47
N ARG A 9 -4.60 1.76 -6.45
CA ARG A 9 -6.07 1.78 -6.59
C ARG A 9 -6.65 2.83 -5.65
N CYS A 10 -7.63 3.58 -6.13
CA CYS A 10 -8.45 4.47 -5.32
C CYS A 10 -9.89 4.01 -5.40
N VAL A 11 -10.53 3.79 -4.26
CA VAL A 11 -11.94 3.39 -4.17
C VAL A 11 -12.73 4.60 -3.68
N PHE A 12 -13.63 5.09 -4.52
CA PHE A 12 -14.49 6.24 -4.23
C PHE A 12 -15.90 5.74 -3.95
N ASN A 13 -16.26 5.62 -2.67
CA ASN A 13 -17.61 5.23 -2.27
C ASN A 13 -18.55 6.44 -2.09
N SER A 14 -17.99 7.66 -2.04
CA SER A 14 -18.69 8.91 -1.75
C SER A 14 -17.83 10.09 -2.25
N THR A 15 -18.42 11.29 -2.29
CA THR A 15 -17.71 12.54 -2.60
C THR A 15 -17.00 13.13 -1.39
N ASP A 16 -17.23 12.62 -0.17
CA ASP A 16 -16.47 13.01 1.02
C ASP A 16 -15.04 12.44 0.92
N PRO A 17 -13.98 13.29 0.97
CA PRO A 17 -12.60 12.82 0.93
C PRO A 17 -12.25 11.78 2.00
N LYS A 18 -12.97 11.75 3.13
CA LYS A 18 -12.75 10.77 4.20
C LYS A 18 -13.08 9.35 3.75
N ASP A 19 -14.07 9.19 2.85
CA ASP A 19 -14.55 7.90 2.36
C ASP A 19 -13.71 7.34 1.21
N ILE A 20 -12.73 8.10 0.72
CA ILE A 20 -11.79 7.65 -0.31
C ILE A 20 -10.79 6.68 0.32
N GLU A 21 -10.66 5.50 -0.27
CA GLU A 21 -9.65 4.53 0.13
C GLU A 21 -8.53 4.42 -0.92
N TYR A 22 -7.34 4.84 -0.54
CA TYR A 22 -6.11 4.69 -1.30
C TYR A 22 -5.44 3.36 -0.94
N ILE A 23 -5.14 2.55 -1.94
CA ILE A 23 -4.51 1.25 -1.80
C ILE A 23 -3.30 1.18 -2.74
N TYR A 24 -2.16 0.77 -2.20
CA TYR A 24 -0.94 0.56 -2.96
C TYR A 24 -0.41 -0.84 -2.69
N SER A 25 -0.45 -1.69 -3.72
CA SER A 25 -0.23 -3.13 -3.61
C SER A 25 0.98 -3.56 -4.41
N HIS A 26 1.81 -4.42 -3.84
CA HIS A 26 2.98 -4.99 -4.48
C HIS A 26 2.77 -6.46 -4.81
N TYR A 27 3.06 -6.84 -6.05
CA TYR A 27 2.89 -8.18 -6.56
C TYR A 27 4.19 -8.75 -7.10
N TYR A 28 4.42 -10.02 -6.79
CA TYR A 28 5.48 -10.82 -7.37
C TYR A 28 4.86 -12.08 -7.98
N ASN A 29 5.00 -12.26 -9.30
CA ASN A 29 4.39 -13.36 -10.06
C ASN A 29 2.88 -13.53 -9.80
N LYS A 30 2.14 -12.41 -9.82
CA LYS A 30 0.70 -12.34 -9.53
C LYS A 30 0.30 -12.60 -8.07
N ILE A 31 1.26 -12.90 -7.18
CA ILE A 31 1.01 -13.04 -5.74
C ILE A 31 1.26 -11.69 -5.09
N GLU A 32 0.24 -11.16 -4.43
CA GLU A 32 0.39 -9.96 -3.62
C GLU A 32 1.23 -10.28 -2.39
N TYR A 33 2.36 -9.59 -2.23
CA TYR A 33 3.21 -9.80 -1.07
C TYR A 33 3.04 -8.73 0.00
N ALA A 34 2.76 -7.48 -0.36
CA ALA A 34 2.57 -6.40 0.60
C ALA A 34 1.62 -5.32 0.07
N ARG A 35 0.94 -4.62 0.98
CA ARG A 35 0.00 -3.55 0.65
C ARG A 35 0.01 -2.44 1.68
N PHE A 36 0.04 -1.20 1.22
CA PHE A 36 -0.38 -0.03 1.99
C PHE A 36 -1.86 0.26 1.74
N SER A 37 -2.58 0.67 2.78
CA SER A 37 -3.98 1.10 2.70
C SER A 37 -4.16 2.35 3.56
N SER A 38 -4.88 3.36 3.07
CA SER A 38 -5.10 4.60 3.82
C SER A 38 -5.94 4.38 5.08
N SER A 39 -6.85 3.40 5.07
CA SER A 39 -7.66 3.02 6.22
C SER A 39 -6.83 2.47 7.38
N VAL A 40 -5.79 1.68 7.08
CA VAL A 40 -4.86 1.14 8.10
C VAL A 40 -3.70 2.11 8.37
N GLY A 41 -3.33 2.92 7.38
CA GLY A 41 -2.29 3.94 7.46
C GLY A 41 -0.85 3.41 7.49
N LYS A 42 -0.65 2.13 7.14
CA LYS A 42 0.66 1.46 7.10
C LYS A 42 0.67 0.28 6.13
N TYR A 43 1.84 -0.31 5.89
CA TYR A 43 2.01 -1.52 5.09
C TYR A 43 1.66 -2.79 5.89
N VAL A 44 1.00 -3.73 5.21
CA VAL A 44 0.69 -5.08 5.68
C VAL A 44 1.32 -6.08 4.72
N GLY A 45 2.07 -7.05 5.23
CA GLY A 45 2.66 -8.14 4.45
C GLY A 45 1.78 -9.39 4.47
N PHE A 46 1.63 -10.04 3.31
CA PHE A 46 0.85 -11.27 3.12
C PHE A 46 1.71 -12.52 2.92
N THR A 47 3.00 -12.33 2.64
CA THR A 47 3.99 -13.41 2.54
C THR A 47 5.17 -13.12 3.47
N LYS A 48 6.01 -14.11 3.77
CA LYS A 48 7.22 -13.89 4.60
C LYS A 48 8.10 -12.76 4.05
N HIS A 49 8.27 -12.71 2.72
CA HIS A 49 9.00 -11.64 2.05
C HIS A 49 8.32 -10.29 2.23
N GLY A 50 7.00 -10.25 2.07
CA GLY A 50 6.24 -9.02 2.24
C GLY A 50 6.13 -8.53 3.67
N VAL A 51 6.11 -9.41 4.67
CA VAL A 51 6.13 -9.03 6.09
C VAL A 51 7.45 -8.34 6.43
N TYR A 52 8.57 -8.87 5.96
CA TYR A 52 9.88 -8.23 6.12
C TYR A 52 9.93 -6.83 5.48
N ASN A 53 9.46 -6.71 4.23
CA ASN A 53 9.42 -5.41 3.56
C ASN A 53 8.44 -4.43 4.22
N ALA A 54 7.27 -4.91 4.64
CA ALA A 54 6.27 -4.10 5.33
C ALA A 54 6.83 -3.55 6.64
N ASP A 55 7.52 -4.36 7.44
CA ASP A 55 8.18 -3.88 8.66
C ASP A 55 9.22 -2.81 8.36
N ARG A 56 10.08 -3.04 7.35
CA ARG A 56 11.07 -2.05 6.89
C ARG A 56 10.41 -0.73 6.47
N TRP A 57 9.39 -0.76 5.64
CA TRP A 57 8.69 0.45 5.17
C TRP A 57 7.92 1.14 6.29
N ASN A 58 7.37 0.37 7.23
CA ASN A 58 6.67 0.93 8.39
C ASN A 58 7.63 1.63 9.38
N ASN A 59 8.91 1.22 9.39
CA ASN A 59 9.97 1.86 10.16
C ASN A 59 10.62 3.06 9.43
N ASP A 60 10.18 3.40 8.22
CA ASP A 60 10.60 4.60 7.48
C ASP A 60 9.48 5.66 7.51
N PRO A 61 9.60 6.70 8.36
CA PRO A 61 8.58 7.74 8.47
C PRO A 61 8.39 8.54 7.18
N ALA A 62 9.44 8.73 6.38
CA ALA A 62 9.36 9.48 5.14
C ALA A 62 8.50 8.74 4.12
N GLU A 63 8.71 7.43 3.99
CA GLU A 63 7.91 6.56 3.13
C GLU A 63 6.44 6.51 3.58
N LEU A 64 6.18 6.31 4.88
CA LEU A 64 4.80 6.28 5.40
C LEU A 64 4.06 7.61 5.16
N ASN A 65 4.70 8.74 5.43
CA ASN A 65 4.09 10.05 5.23
C ASN A 65 3.81 10.31 3.75
N ASN A 66 4.74 9.97 2.86
CA ASN A 66 4.55 10.08 1.41
C ASN A 66 3.36 9.25 0.92
N ARG A 67 3.17 8.04 1.45
CA ARG A 67 2.05 7.16 1.09
C ARG A 67 0.72 7.65 1.65
N ARG A 68 0.70 8.16 2.88
CA ARG A 68 -0.50 8.76 3.49
C ARG A 68 -0.98 9.99 2.70
N ALA A 69 -0.06 10.82 2.22
CA ALA A 69 -0.37 12.01 1.43
C ALA A 69 -0.93 11.69 0.03
N GLN A 70 -0.76 10.47 -0.50
CA GLN A 70 -1.33 10.10 -1.81
C GLN A 70 -2.85 10.09 -1.83
N LYS A 71 -3.51 9.94 -0.68
CA LYS A 71 -4.97 10.02 -0.59
C LYS A 71 -5.51 11.41 -0.98
N GLU A 72 -4.69 12.45 -0.85
CA GLU A 72 -5.09 13.85 -1.07
C GLU A 72 -4.77 14.36 -2.48
N ARG A 73 -4.20 13.52 -3.35
CA ARG A 73 -3.87 13.84 -4.74
C ARG A 73 -4.98 13.42 -5.70
#